data_AF-A0A7K5FR69-F1
#
_entry.id   AF-A0A7K5FR69-F1
#
_cell.length_a   1.000
_cell.length_b   1.000
_cell.length_c   1.000
_cell.angle_alpha   90.00
_cell.angle_beta   90.00
_cell.angle_gamma   90.00
#
_symmetry.space_group_name_H-M   'P 1'
#
loop_
_entity.id
_entity.type
_entity.pdbx_description
1 polymer ?
#
loop_
_entity_poly.entity_id
_entity_poly.type
_entity_poly.pdbx_seq_one_letter_code
_entity_poly.pdbx_strand_id
1 'polypeptide(L)'
;MRLFRRRYSPLKVALAGAIFVIFLFILQKDVGSKDPREEPWLKNIVQGKDQVLDLMLGAVNNIRDSMPKLQIGAPVQQEEPVPSARSCLPGVYTAAELRPLMERPPQDPASPGADGKAFKKDRWTPEETKEKERGYEKHCFNAFASDRISLQRALGPDSRPPECIDQKFKRCPPLPTTSVVIVFHNEAWSTLLRTVYSVLHTSPALLLQEIILVDDASTDEYLKEELDRYVEQLQIVRVVRQQERKGLITARLLGASVASGEVLTFLDAHCECFHGWLEPLLSRIAQEPTAVVSPDIATIDLNTFEFSRPVQNGKQHSRGNFDWSLTFGWEVIPPREKQRRKDETFPIKSPTFAGGLFAISRSYFEHIGSYDDQMEIWGGENVEMSFRVWQCGGQIEIIPCSVVGHVFRSKSPHTFPKGTQVISRNQVRLAEVWMDDYKEIFYRRNQQAAQMAREKTYGDITDRRRLRERLHCRNFTWYLQTIYPEMFVPDLTPAFYGAIKNEGTKSCLDVGENNHGGKPLIMYPCHGLGGNQYFEYTSQRELRHNIGKELCLRAGAGSAELRECQYRGKPGRVSASEEWDLAQDRLIKNPASGMCLTAQGKHPAVVPCNVADPHQLWSFT
;
A
#
# COMPACT_ATOMS: atom_id res chain seq x y z
N MET A 1 -15.63 52.70 26.10
CA MET A 1 -14.64 53.22 27.08
C MET A 1 -13.30 53.39 26.38
N ARG A 2 -12.71 54.60 26.45
CA ARG A 2 -11.33 54.90 26.01
C ARG A 2 -10.34 54.19 26.93
N LEU A 3 -9.23 53.64 26.41
CA LEU A 3 -8.01 53.44 27.19
C LEU A 3 -6.73 53.37 26.33
N PHE A 4 -5.94 54.45 26.47
CA PHE A 4 -4.49 54.62 26.49
C PHE A 4 -3.55 53.71 25.66
N ARG A 5 -2.86 54.34 24.69
CA ARG A 5 -1.67 53.84 24.00
C ARG A 5 -0.40 54.45 24.66
N ARG A 6 0.38 53.67 25.41
CA ARG A 6 1.70 54.08 25.94
C ARG A 6 2.74 53.99 24.80
N ARG A 7 3.30 55.12 24.37
CA ARG A 7 4.42 55.17 23.41
C ARG A 7 5.74 54.87 24.14
N TYR A 8 6.43 53.79 23.76
CA TYR A 8 7.83 53.58 24.12
C TYR A 8 8.73 54.44 23.22
N SER A 9 9.71 55.13 23.81
CA SER A 9 10.66 55.98 23.07
C SER A 9 11.51 55.12 22.12
N PRO A 10 11.61 55.50 20.82
CA PRO A 10 12.35 54.74 19.81
C PRO A 10 13.82 54.52 20.17
N LEU A 11 14.40 55.38 21.01
CA LEU A 11 15.78 55.25 21.49
C LEU A 11 16.00 53.98 22.33
N LYS A 12 15.00 53.56 23.12
CA LYS A 12 15.11 52.37 23.98
C LYS A 12 15.00 51.07 23.20
N VAL A 13 14.21 51.06 22.13
CA VAL A 13 14.08 49.91 21.21
C VAL A 13 15.34 49.75 20.37
N ALA A 14 15.92 50.87 19.90
CA ALA A 14 17.18 50.85 19.17
C ALA A 14 18.35 50.33 20.03
N LEU A 15 18.42 50.72 21.31
CA LEU A 15 19.48 50.26 22.22
C LEU A 15 19.35 48.75 22.51
N ALA A 16 18.13 48.25 22.71
CA ALA A 16 17.86 46.82 22.90
C ALA A 16 18.19 45.99 21.64
N GLY A 17 17.87 46.53 20.46
CA GLY A 17 18.24 45.91 19.18
C GLY A 17 19.75 45.82 18.96
N ALA A 18 20.50 46.88 19.31
CA ALA A 18 21.96 46.88 19.18
C ALA A 18 22.63 45.86 20.11
N ILE A 19 22.16 45.74 21.35
CA ILE A 19 22.67 44.74 22.31
C ILE A 19 22.38 43.31 21.83
N PHE A 20 21.19 43.07 21.25
CA PHE A 20 20.82 41.76 20.72
C PHE A 20 21.67 41.35 19.50
N VAL A 21 21.97 42.29 18.60
CA VAL A 21 22.84 42.02 17.43
C VAL A 21 24.28 41.74 17.86
N ILE A 22 24.81 42.46 18.86
CA ILE A 22 26.14 42.18 19.43
C ILE A 22 26.18 40.79 20.07
N PHE A 23 25.12 40.40 20.79
CA PHE A 23 25.02 39.08 21.40
C PHE A 23 24.97 37.95 20.36
N LEU A 24 24.24 38.13 19.26
CA LEU A 24 24.22 37.18 18.14
C LEU A 24 25.59 37.05 17.45
N PHE A 25 26.34 38.15 17.31
CA PHE A 25 27.68 38.13 16.73
C PHE A 25 28.69 37.38 17.61
N ILE A 26 28.55 37.46 18.94
CA ILE A 26 29.39 36.71 19.88
C ILE A 26 29.05 35.20 19.80
N LEU A 27 27.77 34.84 19.75
CA LEU A 27 27.34 33.44 19.62
C LEU A 27 27.74 32.81 18.28
N GLN A 28 27.74 33.57 17.18
CA GLN A 28 28.13 33.04 15.86
C GLN A 28 29.65 32.78 15.75
N LYS A 29 30.48 33.49 16.53
CA LYS A 29 31.94 33.34 16.47
C LYS A 29 32.46 32.14 17.28
N ASP A 30 31.68 31.65 18.25
CA ASP A 30 32.00 30.47 19.07
C ASP A 30 31.71 29.11 18.37
N VAL A 31 31.11 29.12 17.17
CA VAL A 31 30.80 27.88 16.40
C VAL A 31 31.89 27.53 15.37
N GLY A 32 32.92 28.37 15.20
CA GLY A 32 33.93 28.18 14.16
C GLY A 32 35.37 28.50 14.60
N SER A 33 35.98 27.64 15.41
CA SER A 33 37.44 27.40 15.43
C SER A 33 37.79 26.32 16.47
N LYS A 34 38.43 25.24 16.03
CA LYS A 34 39.15 24.28 16.88
C LYS A 34 40.65 24.40 16.55
N ASP A 35 41.41 25.16 17.33
CA ASP A 35 42.71 24.76 17.90
C ASP A 35 43.21 25.84 18.90
N PRO A 36 43.84 25.49 20.05
CA PRO A 36 44.05 26.41 21.16
C PRO A 36 45.49 26.96 21.16
N ARG A 37 45.63 28.28 21.04
CA ARG A 37 46.75 29.02 21.62
C ARG A 37 46.23 30.25 22.35
N GLU A 38 46.68 30.35 23.59
CA GLU A 38 46.21 31.21 24.67
C GLU A 38 46.24 32.71 24.32
N GLU A 39 45.21 33.46 24.71
CA GLU A 39 45.34 34.90 24.97
C GLU A 39 44.77 35.28 26.36
N PRO A 40 45.55 35.94 27.25
CA PRO A 40 45.19 36.16 28.66
C PRO A 40 44.09 37.19 28.96
N TRP A 41 43.52 37.89 27.97
CA TRP A 41 42.55 38.96 28.22
C TRP A 41 41.10 38.48 28.43
N LEU A 42 40.80 37.22 28.10
CA LEU A 42 39.45 36.63 28.25
C LEU A 42 39.03 36.35 29.69
N LYS A 43 39.96 36.36 30.67
CA LYS A 43 39.62 36.10 32.08
C LYS A 43 38.77 37.19 32.75
N ASN A 44 38.77 38.42 32.23
CA ASN A 44 38.03 39.53 32.85
C ASN A 44 36.56 39.66 32.39
N ILE A 45 36.14 38.94 31.33
CA ILE A 45 34.75 38.98 30.85
C ILE A 45 33.89 37.91 31.54
N VAL A 46 34.51 36.84 32.04
CA VAL A 46 33.79 35.72 32.69
C VAL A 46 33.30 36.08 34.11
N GLN A 47 33.91 37.06 34.78
CA GLN A 47 33.49 37.46 36.14
C GLN A 47 32.23 38.35 36.19
N GLY A 48 31.76 38.91 35.06
CA GLY A 48 30.56 39.76 35.03
C GLY A 48 29.25 39.03 34.71
N LYS A 49 29.32 37.76 34.32
CA LYS A 49 28.16 37.01 33.80
C LYS A 49 27.12 36.72 34.89
N ASP A 50 27.57 36.34 36.08
CA ASP A 50 26.68 35.94 37.17
C ASP A 50 25.95 37.16 37.78
N GLN A 51 26.60 38.32 37.84
CA GLN A 51 25.96 39.57 38.27
C GLN A 51 24.85 40.04 37.32
N VAL A 52 25.00 39.83 36.01
CA VAL A 52 23.97 40.19 35.03
C VAL A 52 22.81 39.20 35.08
N LEU A 53 23.07 37.92 35.35
CA LEU A 53 22.04 36.89 35.48
C LEU A 53 21.16 37.14 36.72
N ASP A 54 21.78 37.48 37.85
CA ASP A 54 21.05 37.82 39.09
C ASP A 54 20.22 39.09 38.96
N LEU A 55 20.73 40.11 38.25
CA LEU A 55 19.98 41.34 37.99
C LEU A 55 18.75 41.07 37.11
N MET A 56 18.88 40.18 36.12
CA MET A 56 17.76 39.75 35.26
C MET A 56 16.74 38.90 36.01
N LEU A 57 17.19 37.96 36.86
CA LEU A 57 16.29 37.15 37.70
C LEU A 57 15.53 38.00 38.73
N GLY A 58 16.19 39.01 39.32
CA GLY A 58 15.56 39.97 40.22
C GLY A 58 14.51 40.85 39.53
N ALA A 59 14.76 41.26 38.28
CA ALA A 59 13.80 42.02 37.47
C ALA A 59 12.58 41.17 37.06
N VAL A 60 12.77 39.88 36.76
CA VAL A 60 11.68 38.96 36.41
C VAL A 60 10.79 38.66 37.63
N ASN A 61 11.38 38.51 38.81
CA ASN A 61 10.63 38.25 40.03
C ASN A 61 9.83 39.48 40.51
N ASN A 62 10.36 40.70 40.37
CA ASN A 62 9.62 41.93 40.72
C ASN A 62 8.46 42.26 39.75
N ILE A 63 8.51 41.79 38.50
CA ILE A 63 7.40 41.97 37.54
C ILE A 63 6.24 41.01 37.85
N ARG A 64 6.53 39.81 38.38
CA ARG A 64 5.53 38.79 38.72
C ARG A 64 4.57 39.22 39.84
N ASP A 65 5.05 40.01 40.81
CA ASP A 65 4.25 40.44 41.97
C ASP A 65 3.45 41.75 41.73
N SER A 66 3.62 42.39 40.58
CA SER A 66 2.96 43.66 40.23
C SER A 66 1.85 43.52 39.16
N MET A 67 1.49 42.30 38.76
CA MET A 67 0.40 42.06 37.81
C MET A 67 -0.94 41.78 38.53
N PRO A 68 -2.00 42.58 38.26
CA PRO A 68 -3.33 42.31 38.81
C PRO A 68 -3.86 40.96 38.32
N LYS A 69 -4.44 40.18 39.23
CA LYS A 69 -5.09 38.89 38.96
C LYS A 69 -6.32 39.07 38.06
N LEU A 70 -6.09 39.20 36.77
CA LEU A 70 -7.09 38.95 35.72
C LEU A 70 -7.08 37.45 35.45
N GLN A 71 -7.88 36.69 36.20
CA GLN A 71 -8.26 35.33 35.83
C GLN A 71 -9.12 35.40 34.56
N ILE A 72 -8.45 35.48 33.41
CA ILE A 72 -9.03 35.03 32.16
C ILE A 72 -8.85 33.52 32.19
N GLY A 73 -9.93 32.80 32.48
CA GLY A 73 -9.95 31.34 32.34
C GLY A 73 -9.41 30.97 30.96
N ALA A 74 -8.71 29.84 30.87
CA ALA A 74 -8.36 29.25 29.57
C ALA A 74 -9.60 29.34 28.66
N PRO A 75 -9.47 29.69 27.37
CA PRO A 75 -10.62 29.73 26.50
C PRO A 75 -11.28 28.37 26.62
N VAL A 76 -12.45 28.34 27.23
CA VAL A 76 -13.36 27.21 27.11
C VAL A 76 -13.46 27.07 25.61
N GLN A 77 -12.92 25.96 25.09
CA GLN A 77 -13.17 25.57 23.72
C GLN A 77 -14.69 25.63 23.63
N GLN A 78 -15.21 26.67 22.98
CA GLN A 78 -16.61 26.63 22.60
C GLN A 78 -16.69 25.33 21.85
N GLU A 79 -17.39 24.35 22.43
CA GLU A 79 -17.95 23.27 21.64
C GLU A 79 -18.54 24.02 20.45
N GLU A 80 -17.91 23.85 19.28
CA GLU A 80 -18.56 24.25 18.06
C GLU A 80 -19.96 23.67 18.19
N PRO A 81 -21.03 24.48 18.02
CA PRO A 81 -22.37 23.93 18.09
C PRO A 81 -22.36 22.73 17.17
N VAL A 82 -22.58 21.54 17.75
CA VAL A 82 -22.71 20.27 17.03
C VAL A 82 -23.43 20.61 15.74
N PRO A 83 -22.81 20.44 14.55
CA PRO A 83 -23.38 20.94 13.32
C PRO A 83 -24.82 20.49 13.30
N SER A 84 -25.72 21.49 13.35
CA SER A 84 -27.16 21.35 13.53
C SER A 84 -27.59 20.03 12.91
N ALA A 85 -28.11 19.10 13.73
CA ALA A 85 -28.50 17.74 13.34
C ALA A 85 -28.68 17.66 11.83
N ARG A 86 -27.65 17.13 11.11
CA ARG A 86 -27.64 17.12 9.64
C ARG A 86 -29.04 16.74 9.19
N SER A 87 -29.67 17.60 8.42
CA SER A 87 -31.03 17.43 7.93
C SER A 87 -31.20 16.03 7.36
N CYS A 88 -31.65 15.10 8.19
CA CYS A 88 -31.85 13.70 7.87
C CYS A 88 -33.14 13.66 7.05
N LEU A 89 -32.99 13.93 5.76
CA LEU A 89 -34.12 13.95 4.84
C LEU A 89 -34.64 12.53 4.68
N PRO A 90 -35.97 12.33 4.69
CA PRO A 90 -36.55 11.02 4.43
C PRO A 90 -36.37 10.62 2.96
N GLY A 91 -36.55 9.32 2.70
CA GLY A 91 -36.55 8.75 1.35
C GLY A 91 -35.16 8.50 0.76
N VAL A 92 -35.11 8.42 -0.57
CA VAL A 92 -33.92 8.07 -1.34
C VAL A 92 -33.56 9.19 -2.32
N TYR A 93 -32.28 9.32 -2.65
CA TYR A 93 -31.83 10.23 -3.70
C TYR A 93 -32.45 9.85 -5.05
N THR A 94 -32.90 10.86 -5.78
CA THR A 94 -33.42 10.73 -7.15
C THR A 94 -32.28 10.71 -8.16
N ALA A 95 -32.55 10.20 -9.36
CA ALA A 95 -31.57 10.25 -10.45
C ALA A 95 -31.19 11.69 -10.85
N ALA A 96 -32.07 12.67 -10.63
CA ALA A 96 -31.79 14.08 -10.88
C ALA A 96 -30.78 14.66 -9.86
N GLU A 97 -30.89 14.28 -8.59
CA GLU A 97 -29.93 14.67 -7.54
C GLU A 97 -28.57 14.00 -7.73
N LEU A 98 -28.53 12.79 -8.30
CA LEU A 98 -27.31 12.04 -8.55
C LEU A 98 -26.69 12.28 -9.94
N ARG A 99 -27.05 13.39 -10.62
CA ARG A 99 -26.42 13.74 -11.90
C ARG A 99 -24.96 14.11 -11.72
N PRO A 100 -24.07 13.76 -12.68
CA PRO A 100 -22.67 14.12 -12.62
C PRO A 100 -22.48 15.63 -12.78
N LEU A 101 -21.31 16.14 -12.37
CA LEU A 101 -20.95 17.54 -12.56
C LEU A 101 -20.87 17.93 -14.04
N MET A 102 -20.36 17.01 -14.88
CA MET A 102 -20.18 17.22 -16.30
C MET A 102 -20.82 16.08 -17.10
N GLU A 103 -21.81 16.39 -17.92
CA GLU A 103 -22.37 15.41 -18.85
C GLU A 103 -21.32 15.01 -19.90
N ARG A 104 -21.22 13.72 -20.16
CA ARG A 104 -20.31 13.20 -21.19
C ARG A 104 -20.83 13.63 -22.57
N PRO A 105 -19.98 14.23 -23.42
CA PRO A 105 -20.40 14.60 -24.77
C PRO A 105 -20.74 13.35 -25.60
N PRO A 106 -21.58 13.48 -26.65
CA PRO A 106 -21.85 12.38 -27.57
C PRO A 106 -20.55 11.79 -28.11
N GLN A 107 -20.42 10.46 -28.04
CA GLN A 107 -19.24 9.75 -28.53
C GLN A 107 -19.54 9.11 -29.89
N ASP A 108 -18.57 9.11 -30.79
CA ASP A 108 -18.64 8.35 -32.04
C ASP A 108 -18.41 6.84 -31.74
N PRO A 109 -19.38 5.96 -32.00
CA PRO A 109 -19.23 4.51 -31.78
C PRO A 109 -18.14 3.86 -32.64
N ALA A 110 -17.72 4.52 -33.73
CA ALA A 110 -16.63 4.07 -34.60
C ALA A 110 -15.25 4.59 -34.17
N SER A 111 -15.19 5.51 -33.19
CA SER A 111 -13.91 6.05 -32.70
C SER A 111 -13.06 4.97 -32.02
N PRO A 112 -11.72 5.09 -32.06
CA PRO A 112 -10.85 4.08 -31.47
C PRO A 112 -11.10 3.91 -29.97
N GLY A 113 -11.28 2.66 -29.55
CA GLY A 113 -11.55 2.32 -28.15
C GLY A 113 -12.91 2.76 -27.62
N ALA A 114 -13.85 3.15 -28.50
CA ALA A 114 -15.22 3.51 -28.13
C ALA A 114 -15.89 2.40 -27.31
N ASP A 115 -16.67 2.81 -26.31
CA ASP A 115 -17.31 1.92 -25.33
C ASP A 115 -16.34 1.02 -24.54
N GLY A 116 -15.05 1.35 -24.48
CA GLY A 116 -14.07 0.48 -23.84
C GLY A 116 -13.72 -0.78 -24.65
N LYS A 117 -14.03 -0.82 -25.95
CA LYS A 117 -13.58 -1.91 -26.85
C LYS A 117 -12.07 -1.85 -27.04
N ALA A 118 -11.47 -2.98 -27.43
CA ALA A 118 -10.06 -3.03 -27.81
C ALA A 118 -9.74 -2.05 -28.95
N PHE A 119 -8.66 -1.28 -28.80
CA PHE A 119 -8.03 -0.53 -29.89
C PHE A 119 -7.41 -1.52 -30.89
N LYS A 120 -7.90 -1.51 -32.12
CA LYS A 120 -7.46 -2.42 -33.19
C LYS A 120 -6.70 -1.63 -34.25
N LYS A 121 -5.49 -2.11 -34.58
CA LYS A 121 -4.68 -1.61 -35.69
C LYS A 121 -3.85 -2.75 -36.26
N ASP A 122 -4.18 -3.13 -37.50
CA ASP A 122 -3.60 -4.30 -38.15
C ASP A 122 -2.28 -4.01 -38.86
N ARG A 123 -2.06 -2.76 -39.28
CA ARG A 123 -0.85 -2.32 -40.01
C ARG A 123 -0.18 -1.16 -39.29
N TRP A 124 1.12 -1.30 -39.10
CA TRP A 124 1.99 -0.34 -38.42
C TRP A 124 3.05 0.15 -39.40
N THR A 125 3.15 1.47 -39.54
CA THR A 125 4.31 2.08 -40.22
C THR A 125 5.55 1.98 -39.32
N PRO A 126 6.77 2.09 -39.87
CA PRO A 126 7.99 2.13 -39.08
C PRO A 126 7.98 3.22 -38.00
N GLU A 127 7.45 4.40 -38.33
CA GLU A 127 7.37 5.55 -37.42
C GLU A 127 6.40 5.28 -36.26
N GLU A 128 5.22 4.74 -36.55
CA GLU A 128 4.23 4.37 -35.52
C GLU A 128 4.74 3.25 -34.62
N THR A 129 5.48 2.28 -35.18
CA THR A 129 6.10 1.20 -34.40
C THR A 129 7.08 1.78 -33.39
N LYS A 130 7.93 2.72 -33.84
CA LYS A 130 8.89 3.42 -32.97
C LYS A 130 8.21 4.32 -31.93
N GLU A 131 7.07 4.95 -32.26
CA GLU A 131 6.27 5.71 -31.28
C GLU A 131 5.67 4.78 -30.21
N LYS A 132 5.09 3.65 -30.64
CA LYS A 132 4.56 2.63 -29.74
C LYS A 132 5.63 2.09 -28.80
N GLU A 133 6.79 1.68 -29.33
CA GLU A 133 7.91 1.15 -28.53
C GLU A 133 8.39 2.16 -27.48
N ARG A 134 8.59 3.43 -27.87
CA ARG A 134 8.92 4.51 -26.92
C ARG A 134 7.88 4.67 -25.82
N GLY A 135 6.59 4.55 -26.16
CA GLY A 135 5.50 4.56 -25.19
C GLY A 135 5.59 3.42 -24.17
N TYR A 136 5.88 2.20 -24.63
CA TYR A 136 6.08 1.05 -23.74
C TYR A 136 7.33 1.18 -22.88
N GLU A 137 8.45 1.63 -23.44
CA GLU A 137 9.69 1.82 -22.68
C GLU A 137 9.51 2.83 -21.54
N LYS A 138 8.77 3.92 -21.80
CA LYS A 138 8.54 4.98 -20.81
C LYS A 138 7.45 4.64 -19.80
N HIS A 139 6.31 4.13 -20.26
CA HIS A 139 5.11 4.00 -19.44
C HIS A 139 4.74 2.55 -19.09
N CYS A 140 5.42 1.55 -19.65
CA CYS A 140 5.11 0.13 -19.49
C CYS A 140 3.68 -0.27 -19.95
N PHE A 141 3.08 0.52 -20.84
CA PHE A 141 1.82 0.23 -21.54
C PHE A 141 1.80 0.91 -22.92
N ASN A 142 0.82 0.59 -23.76
CA ASN A 142 0.68 1.13 -25.10
C ASN A 142 0.18 2.60 -25.11
N ALA A 143 1.07 3.55 -24.80
CA ALA A 143 0.73 4.97 -24.83
C ALA A 143 0.22 5.44 -26.20
N PHE A 144 0.76 4.89 -27.30
CA PHE A 144 0.29 5.17 -28.66
C PHE A 144 -1.21 4.91 -28.83
N ALA A 145 -1.72 3.80 -28.29
CA ALA A 145 -3.14 3.49 -28.30
C ALA A 145 -3.91 4.48 -27.42
N SER A 146 -3.43 4.73 -26.20
CA SER A 146 -4.05 5.68 -25.28
C SER A 146 -4.20 7.08 -25.90
N ASP A 147 -3.18 7.59 -26.58
CA ASP A 147 -3.20 8.94 -27.16
C ASP A 147 -4.21 9.09 -28.30
N ARG A 148 -4.67 7.98 -28.87
CA ARG A 148 -5.66 7.92 -29.97
C ARG A 148 -7.06 7.53 -29.51
N ILE A 149 -7.22 7.23 -28.22
CA ILE A 149 -8.51 6.94 -27.59
C ILE A 149 -9.01 8.22 -26.90
N SER A 150 -10.27 8.56 -27.09
CA SER A 150 -10.90 9.73 -26.46
C SER A 150 -10.64 9.78 -24.95
N LEU A 151 -10.29 10.97 -24.44
CA LEU A 151 -10.18 11.22 -22.98
C LEU A 151 -11.53 11.09 -22.28
N GLN A 152 -12.63 11.21 -23.02
CA GLN A 152 -13.99 11.26 -22.52
C GLN A 152 -14.81 10.03 -22.95
N ARG A 153 -14.13 8.95 -23.38
CA ARG A 153 -14.81 7.76 -23.91
C ARG A 153 -15.86 7.22 -22.93
N ALA A 154 -16.95 6.70 -23.49
CA ALA A 154 -17.89 5.88 -22.74
C ALA A 154 -17.33 4.45 -22.56
N LEU A 155 -17.92 3.71 -21.62
CA LEU A 155 -17.62 2.29 -21.37
C LEU A 155 -18.78 1.37 -21.80
N GLY A 156 -19.63 1.86 -22.71
CA GLY A 156 -20.82 1.15 -23.18
C GLY A 156 -21.97 1.13 -22.17
N PRO A 157 -22.99 0.28 -22.40
CA PRO A 157 -24.12 0.13 -21.49
C PRO A 157 -23.69 -0.44 -20.14
N ASP A 158 -24.44 -0.07 -19.10
CA ASP A 158 -24.27 -0.62 -17.76
C ASP A 158 -24.56 -2.14 -17.78
N SER A 159 -23.54 -2.92 -17.47
CA SER A 159 -23.54 -4.38 -17.51
C SER A 159 -23.33 -4.99 -16.12
N ARG A 160 -23.44 -4.17 -15.07
CA ARG A 160 -23.45 -4.64 -13.68
C ARG A 160 -24.68 -5.54 -13.41
N PRO A 161 -24.63 -6.35 -12.35
CA PRO A 161 -25.79 -7.07 -11.85
C PRO A 161 -27.02 -6.15 -11.67
N PRO A 162 -28.24 -6.60 -12.00
CA PRO A 162 -29.44 -5.76 -11.94
C PRO A 162 -29.65 -5.07 -10.58
N GLU A 163 -29.38 -5.75 -9.48
CA GLU A 163 -29.48 -5.21 -8.13
C GLU A 163 -28.55 -4.01 -7.88
N CYS A 164 -27.42 -3.92 -8.58
CA CYS A 164 -26.51 -2.78 -8.52
C CYS A 164 -27.03 -1.59 -9.31
N ILE A 165 -27.68 -1.84 -10.46
CA ILE A 165 -28.28 -0.80 -11.31
C ILE A 165 -29.52 -0.22 -10.62
N ASP A 166 -30.33 -1.09 -10.01
CA ASP A 166 -31.57 -0.71 -9.36
C ASP A 166 -31.37 -0.15 -7.94
N GLN A 167 -30.17 -0.28 -7.36
CA GLN A 167 -29.84 0.18 -6.02
C GLN A 167 -30.28 1.63 -5.79
N LYS A 168 -30.92 1.88 -4.64
CA LYS A 168 -31.33 3.22 -4.19
C LYS A 168 -30.59 3.59 -2.91
N PHE A 169 -30.14 4.84 -2.83
CA PHE A 169 -29.37 5.34 -1.71
C PHE A 169 -30.26 6.18 -0.80
N LYS A 170 -30.30 5.85 0.48
CA LYS A 170 -31.07 6.60 1.49
C LYS A 170 -30.45 7.97 1.69
N ARG A 171 -31.29 8.99 1.92
CA ARG A 171 -30.83 10.32 2.34
C ARG A 171 -30.46 10.41 3.82
N CYS A 172 -30.70 9.33 4.58
CA CYS A 172 -30.34 9.24 5.99
C CYS A 172 -29.76 7.86 6.36
N PRO A 173 -28.52 7.80 6.89
CA PRO A 173 -27.56 8.90 6.93
C PRO A 173 -27.30 9.46 5.52
N PRO A 174 -27.04 10.77 5.35
CA PRO A 174 -26.78 11.35 4.04
C PRO A 174 -25.49 10.77 3.45
N LEU A 175 -25.41 10.72 2.12
CA LEU A 175 -24.16 10.37 1.46
C LEU A 175 -23.11 11.47 1.74
N PRO A 176 -21.93 11.11 2.28
CA PRO A 176 -20.87 12.09 2.56
C PRO A 176 -20.27 12.63 1.27
N THR A 177 -19.76 13.86 1.30
CA THR A 177 -18.94 14.37 0.19
C THR A 177 -17.56 13.71 0.17
N THR A 178 -16.92 13.66 -1.00
CA THR A 178 -15.57 13.09 -1.16
C THR A 178 -14.62 14.05 -1.86
N SER A 179 -13.36 14.05 -1.40
CA SER A 179 -12.22 14.56 -2.15
C SER A 179 -11.53 13.39 -2.85
N VAL A 180 -11.50 13.43 -4.18
CA VAL A 180 -10.79 12.42 -4.97
C VAL A 180 -9.32 12.80 -5.06
N VAL A 181 -8.42 11.94 -4.58
CA VAL A 181 -6.97 12.17 -4.56
C VAL A 181 -6.29 11.25 -5.57
N ILE A 182 -5.66 11.83 -6.59
CA ILE A 182 -4.95 11.11 -7.64
C ILE A 182 -3.47 11.49 -7.56
N VAL A 183 -2.62 10.54 -7.18
CA VAL A 183 -1.16 10.74 -7.19
C VAL A 183 -0.61 10.32 -8.55
N PHE A 184 0.33 11.09 -9.09
CA PHE A 184 1.02 10.76 -10.33
C PHE A 184 2.51 11.11 -10.28
N HIS A 185 3.30 10.36 -11.05
CA HIS A 185 4.71 10.63 -11.30
C HIS A 185 5.05 10.19 -12.73
N ASN A 186 5.36 11.14 -13.61
CA ASN A 186 5.67 10.89 -15.03
C ASN A 186 4.59 10.07 -15.76
N GLU A 187 3.31 10.33 -15.44
CA GLU A 187 2.19 9.66 -16.10
C GLU A 187 1.95 10.21 -17.51
N ALA A 188 1.51 9.36 -18.44
CA ALA A 188 1.13 9.82 -19.76
C ALA A 188 -0.08 10.78 -19.68
N TRP A 189 -0.02 11.88 -20.43
CA TRP A 189 -1.06 12.91 -20.48
C TRP A 189 -2.46 12.32 -20.74
N SER A 190 -2.56 11.41 -21.71
CA SER A 190 -3.83 10.82 -22.11
C SER A 190 -4.47 9.96 -21.02
N THR A 191 -3.70 9.17 -20.28
CA THR A 191 -4.22 8.36 -19.17
C THR A 191 -4.58 9.20 -17.94
N LEU A 192 -3.74 10.18 -17.59
CA LEU A 192 -3.99 11.07 -16.47
C LEU A 192 -5.30 11.83 -16.66
N LEU A 193 -5.45 12.51 -17.80
CA LEU A 193 -6.67 13.28 -18.07
C LEU A 193 -7.88 12.40 -18.31
N ARG A 194 -7.74 11.22 -18.93
CA ARG A 194 -8.87 10.27 -19.03
C ARG A 194 -9.37 9.86 -17.64
N THR A 195 -8.49 9.70 -16.67
CA THR A 195 -8.88 9.43 -15.27
C THR A 195 -9.70 10.60 -14.71
N VAL A 196 -9.22 11.84 -14.87
CA VAL A 196 -9.91 13.05 -14.40
C VAL A 196 -11.30 13.19 -15.03
N TYR A 197 -11.39 13.10 -16.36
CA TYR A 197 -12.67 13.16 -17.07
C TYR A 197 -13.59 12.01 -16.68
N SER A 198 -13.05 10.82 -16.49
CA SER A 198 -13.84 9.67 -16.05
C SER A 198 -14.51 9.93 -14.70
N VAL A 199 -13.77 10.49 -13.73
CA VAL A 199 -14.32 10.91 -12.43
C VAL A 199 -15.40 11.98 -12.61
N LEU A 200 -15.13 13.04 -13.38
CA LEU A 200 -16.06 14.15 -13.61
C LEU A 200 -17.38 13.70 -14.27
N HIS A 201 -17.32 12.73 -15.18
CA HIS A 201 -18.49 12.23 -15.92
C HIS A 201 -19.32 11.19 -15.15
N THR A 202 -18.76 10.57 -14.12
CA THR A 202 -19.40 9.42 -13.45
C THR A 202 -19.66 9.64 -11.96
N SER A 203 -19.19 10.74 -11.39
CA SER A 203 -19.39 11.09 -9.99
C SER A 203 -20.49 12.13 -9.85
N PRO A 204 -21.53 11.90 -9.02
CA PRO A 204 -22.57 12.88 -8.77
C PRO A 204 -22.03 14.22 -8.26
N ALA A 205 -22.53 15.33 -8.83
CA ALA A 205 -22.06 16.69 -8.50
C ALA A 205 -22.23 17.03 -7.02
N LEU A 206 -23.30 16.54 -6.39
CA LEU A 206 -23.58 16.72 -4.97
C LEU A 206 -22.51 16.06 -4.06
N LEU A 207 -21.85 15.01 -4.54
CA LEU A 207 -20.96 14.18 -3.74
C LEU A 207 -19.47 14.49 -4.01
N LEU A 208 -19.15 14.98 -5.21
CA LEU A 208 -17.78 15.28 -5.60
C LEU A 208 -17.38 16.70 -5.17
N GLN A 209 -16.66 16.80 -4.05
CA GLN A 209 -16.21 18.08 -3.49
C GLN A 209 -15.08 18.69 -4.33
N GLU A 210 -14.09 17.86 -4.69
CA GLU A 210 -12.88 18.28 -5.40
C GLU A 210 -12.12 17.07 -5.96
N ILE A 211 -11.27 17.33 -6.96
CA ILE A 211 -10.26 16.40 -7.46
C ILE A 211 -8.88 17.02 -7.21
N ILE A 212 -8.06 16.34 -6.42
CA ILE A 212 -6.71 16.77 -6.05
C ILE A 212 -5.72 15.89 -6.80
N LEU A 213 -5.03 16.48 -7.77
CA LEU A 213 -3.92 15.85 -8.48
C LEU A 213 -2.64 16.14 -7.72
N VAL A 214 -1.96 15.10 -7.21
CA VAL A 214 -0.69 15.28 -6.50
C VAL A 214 0.46 14.81 -7.38
N ASP A 215 1.27 15.75 -7.81
CA ASP A 215 2.50 15.48 -8.56
C ASP A 215 3.64 15.11 -7.61
N ASP A 216 4.10 13.86 -7.65
CA ASP A 216 5.29 13.40 -6.93
C ASP A 216 6.57 13.70 -7.74
N ALA A 217 6.88 14.98 -7.92
CA ALA A 217 8.09 15.47 -8.60
C ALA A 217 8.29 14.87 -10.02
N SER A 218 7.27 14.98 -10.88
CA SER A 218 7.39 14.62 -12.29
C SER A 218 8.42 15.48 -13.02
N THR A 219 9.13 14.86 -13.97
CA THR A 219 10.16 15.49 -14.79
C THR A 219 9.65 15.92 -16.17
N ASP A 220 8.54 15.34 -16.63
CA ASP A 220 7.95 15.67 -17.93
C ASP A 220 7.39 17.09 -17.98
N GLU A 221 7.81 17.91 -18.95
CA GLU A 221 7.40 19.33 -19.03
C GLU A 221 5.90 19.53 -19.21
N TYR A 222 5.23 18.65 -19.97
CA TYR A 222 3.77 18.71 -20.17
C TYR A 222 2.99 18.51 -18.86
N LEU A 223 3.61 17.91 -17.83
CA LEU A 223 2.97 17.73 -16.53
C LEU A 223 3.10 18.97 -15.64
N LYS A 224 3.85 20.01 -16.01
CA LYS A 224 4.07 21.21 -15.20
C LYS A 224 3.01 22.29 -15.51
N GLU A 225 3.44 23.47 -15.98
CA GLU A 225 2.57 24.62 -16.25
C GLU A 225 1.49 24.34 -17.32
N GLU A 226 1.73 23.41 -18.23
CA GLU A 226 0.73 23.00 -19.23
C GLU A 226 -0.45 22.27 -18.57
N LEU A 227 -0.18 21.34 -17.66
CA LEU A 227 -1.22 20.66 -16.89
C LEU A 227 -1.98 21.64 -16.00
N ASP A 228 -1.28 22.55 -15.31
CA ASP A 228 -1.91 23.54 -14.42
C ASP A 228 -2.94 24.39 -15.20
N ARG A 229 -2.53 24.96 -16.34
CA ARG A 229 -3.43 25.73 -17.22
C ARG A 229 -4.57 24.89 -17.78
N TYR A 230 -4.31 23.61 -18.10
CA TYR A 230 -5.35 22.74 -18.63
C TYR A 230 -6.43 22.43 -17.59
N VAL A 231 -6.07 22.18 -16.33
CA VAL A 231 -7.04 21.79 -15.30
C VAL A 231 -7.75 22.98 -14.64
N GLU A 232 -7.20 24.19 -14.74
CA GLU A 232 -7.86 25.42 -14.27
C GLU A 232 -9.29 25.59 -14.83
N GLN A 233 -9.52 25.18 -16.08
CA GLN A 233 -10.84 25.24 -16.70
C GLN A 233 -11.84 24.19 -16.14
N LEU A 234 -11.36 23.19 -15.39
CA LEU A 234 -12.16 22.09 -14.83
C LEU A 234 -12.70 22.39 -13.42
N GLN A 235 -12.60 23.65 -12.96
CA GLN A 235 -13.16 24.25 -11.74
C GLN A 235 -12.78 23.59 -10.41
N ILE A 236 -13.22 22.34 -10.17
CA ILE A 236 -13.01 21.59 -8.93
C ILE A 236 -11.73 20.75 -8.96
N VAL A 237 -10.93 20.85 -10.01
CA VAL A 237 -9.68 20.13 -10.20
C VAL A 237 -8.51 21.05 -9.87
N ARG A 238 -7.60 20.60 -9.01
CA ARG A 238 -6.38 21.35 -8.67
C ARG A 238 -5.16 20.45 -8.61
N VAL A 239 -4.00 21.02 -8.91
CA VAL A 239 -2.71 20.33 -8.80
C VAL A 239 -1.98 20.77 -7.54
N VAL A 240 -1.40 19.80 -6.82
CA VAL A 240 -0.54 19.99 -5.66
C VAL A 240 0.82 19.39 -6.00
N ARG A 241 1.88 20.17 -5.82
CA ARG A 241 3.23 19.79 -6.25
C ARG A 241 4.09 19.38 -5.06
N GLN A 242 4.58 18.15 -5.08
CA GLN A 242 5.66 17.72 -4.20
C GLN A 242 7.00 18.07 -4.86
N GLN A 243 7.81 18.87 -4.18
CA GLN A 243 9.06 19.41 -4.75
C GLN A 243 10.15 18.35 -4.95
N GLU A 244 10.12 17.28 -4.15
CA GLU A 244 11.07 16.19 -4.19
C GLU A 244 10.34 14.87 -4.33
N ARG A 245 10.96 13.90 -5.01
CA ARG A 245 10.37 12.59 -5.19
C ARG A 245 10.39 11.80 -3.88
N LYS A 246 9.25 11.74 -3.19
CA LYS A 246 9.09 11.06 -1.88
C LYS A 246 8.18 9.83 -1.94
N GLY A 247 7.55 9.56 -3.08
CA GLY A 247 6.75 8.38 -3.29
C GLY A 247 5.26 8.57 -3.07
N LEU A 248 4.53 7.49 -3.39
CA LEU A 248 3.09 7.38 -3.32
C LEU A 248 2.55 7.72 -1.92
N ILE A 249 3.17 7.18 -0.87
CA ILE A 249 2.70 7.34 0.51
C ILE A 249 2.70 8.82 0.91
N THR A 250 3.84 9.49 0.75
CA THR A 250 3.99 10.91 1.10
C THR A 250 3.08 11.79 0.25
N ALA A 251 2.96 11.50 -1.04
CA ALA A 251 2.08 12.24 -1.93
C ALA A 251 0.58 12.06 -1.56
N ARG A 252 0.16 10.85 -1.16
CA ARG A 252 -1.21 10.63 -0.65
C ARG A 252 -1.47 11.38 0.64
N LEU A 253 -0.50 11.41 1.57
CA LEU A 253 -0.60 12.20 2.80
C LEU A 253 -0.71 13.70 2.49
N LEU A 254 0.06 14.20 1.52
CA LEU A 254 -0.03 15.58 1.05
C LEU A 254 -1.43 15.89 0.49
N GLY A 255 -1.94 15.03 -0.39
CA GLY A 255 -3.31 15.15 -0.92
C GLY A 255 -4.38 15.11 0.16
N ALA A 256 -4.26 14.18 1.12
CA ALA A 256 -5.17 14.07 2.26
C ALA A 256 -5.13 15.30 3.18
N SER A 257 -3.95 15.91 3.38
CA SER A 257 -3.78 17.07 4.26
C SER A 257 -4.47 18.34 3.76
N VAL A 258 -4.66 18.45 2.43
CA VAL A 258 -5.33 19.61 1.82
C VAL A 258 -6.79 19.33 1.48
N ALA A 259 -7.24 18.07 1.59
CA ALA A 259 -8.58 17.63 1.27
C ALA A 259 -9.62 18.18 2.26
N SER A 260 -10.76 18.61 1.71
CA SER A 260 -11.87 19.21 2.46
C SER A 260 -13.11 18.33 2.56
N GLY A 261 -13.18 17.27 1.75
CA GLY A 261 -14.25 16.28 1.76
C GLY A 261 -14.31 15.48 3.06
N GLU A 262 -15.49 14.92 3.33
CA GLU A 262 -15.70 14.04 4.49
C GLU A 262 -15.07 12.67 4.30
N VAL A 263 -15.01 12.22 3.05
CA VAL A 263 -14.36 11.00 2.59
C VAL A 263 -13.17 11.35 1.71
N LEU A 264 -12.12 10.55 1.81
CA LEU A 264 -11.00 10.54 0.88
C LEU A 264 -11.21 9.36 -0.07
N THR A 265 -11.25 9.61 -1.38
CA THR A 265 -11.27 8.56 -2.40
C THR A 265 -9.97 8.59 -3.18
N PHE A 266 -9.10 7.60 -2.97
CA PHE A 266 -7.83 7.49 -3.67
C PHE A 266 -8.01 6.71 -4.98
N LEU A 267 -7.44 7.23 -6.06
CA LEU A 267 -7.36 6.58 -7.37
C LEU A 267 -5.94 6.71 -7.94
N ASP A 268 -5.52 5.74 -8.75
CA ASP A 268 -4.29 5.88 -9.54
C ASP A 268 -4.57 6.72 -10.80
N ALA A 269 -3.52 7.27 -11.42
CA ALA A 269 -3.62 8.18 -12.56
C ALA A 269 -3.90 7.51 -13.92
N HIS A 270 -4.29 6.24 -13.93
CA HIS A 270 -4.56 5.43 -15.12
C HIS A 270 -5.77 4.54 -14.89
N CYS A 271 -6.87 5.18 -14.47
CA CYS A 271 -8.12 4.54 -14.12
C CYS A 271 -9.29 5.05 -14.99
N GLU A 272 -10.32 4.22 -15.13
CA GLU A 272 -11.60 4.61 -15.74
C GLU A 272 -12.75 4.12 -14.88
N CYS A 273 -13.54 5.04 -14.36
CA CYS A 273 -14.68 4.78 -13.50
C CYS A 273 -15.88 4.29 -14.31
N PHE A 274 -16.52 3.21 -13.85
CA PHE A 274 -17.74 2.70 -14.46
C PHE A 274 -18.98 3.45 -13.94
N HIS A 275 -20.14 3.15 -14.52
CA HIS A 275 -21.41 3.75 -14.10
C HIS A 275 -21.69 3.48 -12.61
N GLY A 276 -22.15 4.51 -11.88
CA GLY A 276 -22.58 4.39 -10.47
C GLY A 276 -21.52 3.82 -9.53
N TRP A 277 -20.24 4.12 -9.77
CA TRP A 277 -19.12 3.56 -8.99
C TRP A 277 -19.00 4.19 -7.60
N LEU A 278 -19.39 5.47 -7.43
CA LEU A 278 -19.04 6.24 -6.24
C LEU A 278 -20.05 6.05 -5.10
N GLU A 279 -21.33 6.05 -5.44
CA GLU A 279 -22.44 6.01 -4.49
C GLU A 279 -22.42 4.76 -3.60
N PRO A 280 -22.13 3.53 -4.10
CA PRO A 280 -22.00 2.35 -3.25
C PRO A 280 -20.89 2.47 -2.21
N LEU A 281 -19.75 3.09 -2.56
CA LEU A 281 -18.62 3.30 -1.64
C LEU A 281 -19.02 4.27 -0.52
N LEU A 282 -19.57 5.44 -0.89
CA LEU A 282 -19.96 6.48 0.06
C LEU A 282 -21.12 6.03 0.95
N SER A 283 -22.09 5.31 0.39
CA SER A 283 -23.20 4.71 1.13
C SER A 283 -22.71 3.72 2.18
N ARG A 284 -21.68 2.93 1.85
CA ARG A 284 -21.13 1.97 2.80
C ARG A 284 -20.40 2.67 3.96
N ILE A 285 -19.60 3.70 3.67
CA ILE A 285 -18.93 4.51 4.71
C ILE A 285 -19.95 5.25 5.59
N ALA A 286 -21.05 5.75 5.00
CA ALA A 286 -22.11 6.40 5.77
C ALA A 286 -22.76 5.45 6.79
N GLN A 287 -22.86 4.16 6.46
CA GLN A 287 -23.41 3.12 7.34
C GLN A 287 -22.39 2.58 8.35
N GLU A 288 -21.11 2.50 7.95
CA GLU A 288 -20.01 2.02 8.77
C GLU A 288 -18.80 2.94 8.58
N PRO A 289 -18.65 3.99 9.42
CA PRO A 289 -17.57 4.97 9.26
C PRO A 289 -16.16 4.40 9.42
N THR A 290 -16.01 3.20 10.01
CA THR A 290 -14.70 2.51 10.15
C THR A 290 -14.39 1.56 8.99
N ALA A 291 -15.28 1.47 7.98
CA ALA A 291 -15.05 0.69 6.78
C ALA A 291 -14.11 1.42 5.82
N VAL A 292 -13.09 0.69 5.36
CA VAL A 292 -12.24 1.05 4.23
C VAL A 292 -12.73 0.25 3.04
N VAL A 293 -13.27 0.94 2.03
CA VAL A 293 -14.02 0.30 0.95
C VAL A 293 -13.29 0.48 -0.38
N SER A 294 -13.11 -0.61 -1.12
CA SER A 294 -12.50 -0.62 -2.45
C SER A 294 -13.55 -0.95 -3.52
N PRO A 295 -13.42 -0.41 -4.73
CA PRO A 295 -14.16 -0.91 -5.87
C PRO A 295 -13.70 -2.33 -6.24
N ASP A 296 -14.55 -3.04 -6.96
CA ASP A 296 -14.16 -4.20 -7.75
C ASP A 296 -13.34 -3.71 -8.96
N ILE A 297 -12.03 -3.98 -8.92
CA ILE A 297 -11.08 -3.42 -9.88
C ILE A 297 -11.15 -4.23 -11.18
N ALA A 298 -11.59 -3.58 -12.25
CA ALA A 298 -11.60 -4.15 -13.59
C ALA A 298 -10.25 -3.96 -14.28
N THR A 299 -9.87 -4.91 -15.14
CA THR A 299 -8.67 -4.78 -15.96
C THR A 299 -8.94 -3.90 -17.18
N ILE A 300 -8.12 -2.87 -17.36
CA ILE A 300 -7.91 -2.21 -18.65
C ILE A 300 -6.65 -2.83 -19.26
N ASP A 301 -6.78 -3.49 -20.40
CA ASP A 301 -5.64 -4.17 -21.03
C ASP A 301 -4.56 -3.16 -21.44
N LEU A 302 -3.32 -3.38 -20.98
CA LEU A 302 -2.22 -2.45 -21.21
C LEU A 302 -1.83 -2.30 -22.69
N ASN A 303 -2.24 -3.22 -23.56
CA ASN A 303 -1.86 -3.23 -24.97
C ASN A 303 -2.92 -2.62 -25.88
N THR A 304 -4.19 -2.90 -25.59
CA THR A 304 -5.35 -2.56 -26.43
C THR A 304 -6.29 -1.56 -25.78
N PHE A 305 -6.13 -1.29 -24.47
CA PHE A 305 -7.03 -0.46 -23.67
C PHE A 305 -8.48 -0.98 -23.65
N GLU A 306 -8.68 -2.27 -23.89
CA GLU A 306 -9.97 -2.93 -23.69
C GLU A 306 -10.33 -2.93 -22.20
N PHE A 307 -11.54 -2.49 -21.89
CA PHE A 307 -12.08 -2.49 -20.54
C PHE A 307 -12.82 -3.81 -20.28
N SER A 308 -12.38 -4.56 -19.27
CA SER A 308 -13.03 -5.79 -18.83
C SER A 308 -14.33 -5.47 -18.08
N ARG A 309 -15.43 -5.34 -18.84
CA ARG A 309 -16.73 -4.95 -18.28
C ARG A 309 -17.25 -5.95 -17.25
N PRO A 310 -17.99 -5.49 -16.23
CA PRO A 310 -18.71 -6.39 -15.35
C PRO A 310 -19.72 -7.22 -16.15
N VAL A 311 -20.02 -8.42 -15.66
CA VAL A 311 -21.03 -9.30 -16.25
C VAL A 311 -22.23 -9.37 -15.31
N GLN A 312 -23.43 -9.46 -15.87
CA GLN A 312 -24.67 -9.47 -15.09
C GLN A 312 -24.80 -10.71 -14.20
N ASN A 313 -24.33 -11.88 -14.66
CA ASN A 313 -24.46 -13.15 -13.97
C ASN A 313 -23.15 -13.94 -13.98
N GLY A 314 -22.93 -14.76 -12.95
CA GLY A 314 -21.87 -15.77 -12.94
C GLY A 314 -20.45 -15.26 -12.72
N LYS A 315 -20.27 -13.99 -12.30
CA LYS A 315 -18.93 -13.47 -11.96
C LYS A 315 -18.40 -14.19 -10.72
N GLN A 316 -17.21 -14.76 -10.85
CA GLN A 316 -16.45 -15.19 -9.68
C GLN A 316 -15.67 -13.99 -9.15
N HIS A 317 -15.96 -13.60 -7.91
CA HIS A 317 -15.24 -12.52 -7.25
C HIS A 317 -13.97 -13.01 -6.59
N SER A 318 -13.00 -12.11 -6.56
CA SER A 318 -11.76 -12.26 -5.82
C SER A 318 -11.73 -11.30 -4.64
N ARG A 319 -10.99 -11.68 -3.60
CA ARG A 319 -10.60 -10.81 -2.50
C ARG A 319 -9.09 -10.71 -2.41
N GLY A 320 -8.59 -9.66 -1.78
CA GLY A 320 -7.17 -9.47 -1.55
C GLY A 320 -6.62 -10.44 -0.51
N ASN A 321 -5.44 -11.00 -0.78
CA ASN A 321 -4.64 -11.75 0.18
C ASN A 321 -3.20 -11.23 0.26
N PHE A 322 -2.37 -11.93 1.01
CA PHE A 322 -0.92 -11.75 1.02
C PHE A 322 -0.24 -13.11 1.12
N ASP A 323 0.97 -13.23 0.59
CA ASP A 323 1.83 -14.39 0.84
C ASP A 323 2.81 -14.12 2.01
N TRP A 324 3.54 -15.14 2.46
CA TRP A 324 4.54 -14.99 3.52
C TRP A 324 5.81 -14.24 3.11
N SER A 325 5.87 -13.76 1.86
CA SER A 325 6.84 -12.75 1.39
C SER A 325 6.28 -11.33 1.50
N LEU A 326 5.09 -11.16 2.09
CA LEU A 326 4.35 -9.91 2.25
C LEU A 326 4.03 -9.24 0.91
N THR A 327 3.78 -10.06 -0.11
CA THR A 327 3.32 -9.60 -1.43
C THR A 327 1.82 -9.73 -1.51
N PHE A 328 1.16 -8.70 -2.02
CA PHE A 328 -0.28 -8.72 -2.26
C PHE A 328 -0.64 -9.71 -3.38
N GLY A 329 -1.78 -10.38 -3.24
CA GLY A 329 -2.35 -11.21 -4.28
C GLY A 329 -3.87 -11.21 -4.26
N TRP A 330 -4.44 -12.02 -5.15
CA TRP A 330 -5.88 -12.24 -5.26
C TRP A 330 -6.21 -13.71 -5.03
N GLU A 331 -7.28 -13.97 -4.30
CA GLU A 331 -7.85 -15.31 -4.14
C GLU A 331 -9.36 -15.29 -4.31
N VAL A 332 -9.93 -16.44 -4.67
CA VAL A 332 -11.38 -16.60 -4.77
C VAL A 332 -12.02 -16.47 -3.39
N ILE A 333 -13.17 -15.79 -3.32
CA ILE A 333 -13.91 -15.64 -2.06
C ILE A 333 -14.30 -17.02 -1.46
N PRO A 334 -14.10 -17.24 -0.14
CA PRO A 334 -14.37 -18.53 0.49
C PRO A 334 -15.88 -18.83 0.58
N PRO A 335 -16.29 -20.10 0.72
CA PRO A 335 -17.69 -20.49 0.82
C PRO A 335 -18.47 -19.76 1.92
N ARG A 336 -17.83 -19.53 3.08
CA ARG A 336 -18.42 -18.78 4.20
C ARG A 336 -18.83 -17.37 3.80
N GLU A 337 -17.97 -16.69 3.03
CA GLU A 337 -18.26 -15.32 2.56
C GLU A 337 -19.32 -15.32 1.45
N LYS A 338 -19.30 -16.33 0.56
CA LYS A 338 -20.37 -16.53 -0.44
C LYS A 338 -21.74 -16.71 0.22
N GLN A 339 -21.82 -17.51 1.29
CA GLN A 339 -23.08 -17.77 2.01
C GLN A 339 -23.60 -16.55 2.78
N ARG A 340 -22.71 -15.66 3.25
CA ARG A 340 -23.09 -14.44 3.98
C ARG A 340 -23.77 -13.41 3.08
N ARG A 341 -23.38 -13.35 1.80
CA ARG A 341 -23.85 -12.35 0.83
C ARG A 341 -25.15 -12.83 0.19
N LYS A 342 -26.18 -11.98 0.21
CA LYS A 342 -27.48 -12.29 -0.40
C LYS A 342 -27.53 -11.97 -1.89
N ASP A 343 -26.88 -10.88 -2.27
CA ASP A 343 -26.81 -10.34 -3.63
C ASP A 343 -25.51 -9.52 -3.79
N GLU A 344 -25.32 -8.91 -4.95
CA GLU A 344 -24.10 -8.16 -5.28
C GLU A 344 -23.98 -6.78 -4.61
N THR A 345 -25.05 -6.30 -3.97
CA THR A 345 -25.00 -5.07 -3.15
C THR A 345 -24.30 -5.28 -1.80
N PHE A 346 -24.14 -6.53 -1.37
CA PHE A 346 -23.43 -6.86 -0.13
C PHE A 346 -21.92 -6.75 -0.31
N PRO A 347 -21.20 -6.05 0.59
CA PRO A 347 -19.75 -5.95 0.55
C PRO A 347 -19.10 -7.33 0.63
N ILE A 348 -17.89 -7.48 0.11
CA ILE A 348 -17.04 -8.65 0.28
C ILE A 348 -15.96 -8.31 1.32
N LYS A 349 -15.91 -9.03 2.43
CA LYS A 349 -14.83 -8.86 3.42
C LYS A 349 -13.51 -9.39 2.87
N SER A 350 -12.48 -8.54 2.93
CA SER A 350 -11.18 -8.82 2.31
C SER A 350 -10.06 -8.76 3.35
N PRO A 351 -9.23 -9.81 3.51
CA PRO A 351 -8.07 -9.78 4.41
C PRO A 351 -7.14 -8.59 4.13
N THR A 352 -6.83 -8.37 2.85
CA THR A 352 -6.06 -7.22 2.37
C THR A 352 -6.77 -6.54 1.21
N PHE A 353 -6.23 -5.43 0.72
CA PHE A 353 -6.71 -4.73 -0.46
C PHE A 353 -5.51 -4.29 -1.32
N ALA A 354 -5.76 -4.02 -2.60
CA ALA A 354 -4.70 -3.65 -3.55
C ALA A 354 -4.02 -2.32 -3.18
N GLY A 355 -4.70 -1.44 -2.45
CA GLY A 355 -4.16 -0.15 -1.99
C GLY A 355 -4.22 0.98 -3.01
N GLY A 356 -4.28 0.69 -4.31
CA GLY A 356 -4.40 1.71 -5.38
C GLY A 356 -5.70 2.51 -5.29
N LEU A 357 -6.82 1.79 -5.20
CA LEU A 357 -8.17 2.36 -5.29
C LEU A 357 -8.99 2.04 -4.04
N PHE A 358 -9.38 3.06 -3.28
CA PHE A 358 -10.26 2.90 -2.11
C PHE A 358 -10.84 4.23 -1.64
N ALA A 359 -11.92 4.15 -0.86
CA ALA A 359 -12.49 5.28 -0.13
C ALA A 359 -12.46 5.01 1.38
N ILE A 360 -12.24 6.06 2.16
CA ILE A 360 -12.18 6.02 3.62
C ILE A 360 -12.69 7.34 4.20
N SER A 361 -13.42 7.30 5.33
CA SER A 361 -13.73 8.52 6.08
C SER A 361 -12.43 9.26 6.43
N ARG A 362 -12.37 10.58 6.16
CA ARG A 362 -11.18 11.40 6.45
C ARG A 362 -10.84 11.39 7.93
N SER A 363 -11.85 11.56 8.79
CA SER A 363 -11.67 11.49 10.25
C SER A 363 -11.21 10.11 10.70
N TYR A 364 -11.71 9.04 10.08
CA TYR A 364 -11.25 7.69 10.40
C TYR A 364 -9.80 7.45 9.91
N PHE A 365 -9.45 7.92 8.71
CA PHE A 365 -8.09 7.87 8.17
C PHE A 365 -7.08 8.55 9.10
N GLU A 366 -7.40 9.73 9.63
CA GLU A 366 -6.59 10.43 10.62
C GLU A 366 -6.54 9.66 11.96
N HIS A 367 -7.69 9.19 12.44
CA HIS A 367 -7.80 8.45 13.70
C HIS A 367 -6.96 7.17 13.73
N ILE A 368 -6.95 6.39 12.65
CA ILE A 368 -6.15 5.17 12.53
C ILE A 368 -4.68 5.44 12.19
N GLY A 369 -4.24 6.70 12.21
CA GLY A 369 -2.85 7.09 12.01
C GLY A 369 -2.37 7.14 10.56
N SER A 370 -3.28 7.36 9.61
CA SER A 370 -3.03 7.64 8.19
C SER A 370 -2.12 6.63 7.49
N TYR A 371 -0.91 6.98 7.11
CA TYR A 371 0.13 6.04 6.67
C TYR A 371 1.34 6.16 7.58
N ASP A 372 2.22 5.15 7.56
CA ASP A 372 3.57 5.28 8.08
C ASP A 372 4.38 6.19 7.15
N ASP A 373 4.56 7.45 7.55
CA ASP A 373 5.22 8.50 6.77
C ASP A 373 6.72 8.28 6.54
N GLN A 374 7.31 7.27 7.21
CA GLN A 374 8.68 6.83 6.99
C GLN A 374 8.79 5.71 5.95
N MET A 375 7.68 5.20 5.41
CA MET A 375 7.71 4.32 4.24
C MET A 375 8.07 5.13 2.99
N GLU A 376 8.98 4.61 2.18
CA GLU A 376 9.54 5.36 1.05
C GLU A 376 9.03 4.79 -0.29
N ILE A 377 8.86 5.68 -1.28
CA ILE A 377 8.53 5.37 -2.68
C ILE A 377 7.20 4.61 -2.85
N TRP A 378 7.21 3.29 -2.68
CA TRP A 378 6.08 2.40 -2.93
C TRP A 378 6.35 1.01 -2.36
N GLY A 379 5.30 0.31 -1.95
CA GLY A 379 5.31 -1.11 -1.61
C GLY A 379 5.17 -1.34 -0.12
N GLY A 380 4.30 -2.30 0.23
CA GLY A 380 4.02 -2.72 1.61
C GLY A 380 2.95 -1.87 2.32
N GLU A 381 2.68 -0.65 1.88
CA GLU A 381 1.73 0.25 2.55
C GLU A 381 0.29 -0.27 2.54
N ASN A 382 -0.08 -0.98 1.47
CA ASN A 382 -1.40 -1.59 1.34
C ASN A 382 -1.56 -2.76 2.33
N VAL A 383 -0.54 -3.61 2.50
CA VAL A 383 -0.54 -4.71 3.47
C VAL A 383 -0.48 -4.17 4.91
N GLU A 384 0.35 -3.16 5.17
CA GLU A 384 0.44 -2.50 6.47
C GLU A 384 -0.90 -1.91 6.89
N MET A 385 -1.51 -1.10 6.03
CA MET A 385 -2.83 -0.53 6.28
C MET A 385 -3.87 -1.62 6.44
N SER A 386 -3.73 -2.75 5.72
CA SER A 386 -4.66 -3.87 5.86
C SER A 386 -4.65 -4.45 7.27
N PHE A 387 -3.46 -4.76 7.77
CA PHE A 387 -3.26 -5.31 9.10
C PHE A 387 -3.70 -4.34 10.17
N ARG A 388 -3.37 -3.05 10.02
CA ARG A 388 -3.76 -2.00 10.96
C ARG A 388 -5.27 -1.85 11.04
N VAL A 389 -5.96 -1.68 9.90
CA VAL A 389 -7.41 -1.47 9.86
C VAL A 389 -8.13 -2.61 10.57
N TRP A 390 -7.80 -3.87 10.24
CA TRP A 390 -8.44 -5.02 10.88
C TRP A 390 -8.10 -5.15 12.36
N GLN A 391 -6.81 -5.08 12.72
CA GLN A 391 -6.39 -5.25 14.11
C GLN A 391 -6.92 -4.13 15.02
N CYS A 392 -7.10 -2.92 14.50
CA CYS A 392 -7.57 -1.76 15.26
C CYS A 392 -9.09 -1.54 15.18
N GLY A 393 -9.87 -2.54 14.76
CA GLY A 393 -11.34 -2.55 14.87
C GLY A 393 -12.11 -2.04 13.65
N GLY A 394 -11.43 -1.74 12.55
CA GLY A 394 -12.04 -1.41 11.26
C GLY A 394 -12.38 -2.64 10.41
N GLN A 395 -12.82 -2.37 9.18
CA GLN A 395 -13.18 -3.40 8.21
C GLN A 395 -12.63 -3.03 6.83
N ILE A 396 -12.16 -4.02 6.08
CA ILE A 396 -11.76 -3.85 4.68
C ILE A 396 -12.73 -4.61 3.80
N GLU A 397 -13.32 -3.89 2.87
CA GLU A 397 -14.43 -4.40 2.07
C GLU A 397 -14.26 -4.04 0.60
N ILE A 398 -14.56 -4.98 -0.29
CA ILE A 398 -14.71 -4.74 -1.72
C ILE A 398 -16.20 -4.59 -2.01
N ILE A 399 -16.59 -3.56 -2.75
CA ILE A 399 -17.99 -3.27 -3.10
C ILE A 399 -18.23 -3.65 -4.57
N PRO A 400 -18.88 -4.78 -4.87
CA PRO A 400 -19.01 -5.29 -6.25
C PRO A 400 -19.79 -4.38 -7.20
N CYS A 401 -20.75 -3.62 -6.66
CA CYS A 401 -21.50 -2.62 -7.44
C CYS A 401 -20.65 -1.40 -7.84
N SER A 402 -19.50 -1.19 -7.20
CA SER A 402 -18.54 -0.16 -7.54
C SER A 402 -17.44 -0.76 -8.42
N VAL A 403 -17.39 -0.35 -9.70
CA VAL A 403 -16.40 -0.89 -10.65
C VAL A 403 -15.53 0.25 -11.16
N VAL A 404 -14.21 0.08 -11.05
CA VAL A 404 -13.22 1.01 -11.61
C VAL A 404 -12.17 0.22 -12.35
N GLY A 405 -11.96 0.56 -13.62
CA GLY A 405 -10.90 -0.02 -14.44
C GLY A 405 -9.54 0.53 -14.06
N HIS A 406 -8.52 -0.32 -14.12
CA HIS A 406 -7.12 0.03 -13.87
C HIS A 406 -6.22 -0.58 -14.96
N VAL A 407 -5.26 0.21 -15.45
CA VAL A 407 -4.24 -0.29 -16.39
C VAL A 407 -3.16 -1.05 -15.61
N PHE A 408 -3.33 -2.37 -15.49
CA PHE A 408 -2.35 -3.24 -14.83
C PHE A 408 -1.08 -3.38 -15.69
N ARG A 409 0.06 -3.01 -15.12
CA ARG A 409 1.37 -3.09 -15.79
C ARG A 409 2.11 -4.34 -15.35
N SER A 410 2.84 -4.97 -16.26
CA SER A 410 3.67 -6.15 -15.93
C SER A 410 4.97 -5.79 -15.20
N LYS A 411 5.39 -4.53 -15.27
CA LYS A 411 6.60 -3.99 -14.64
C LYS A 411 6.32 -2.57 -14.15
N SER A 412 7.03 -2.16 -13.10
CA SER A 412 6.97 -0.76 -12.65
C SER A 412 7.70 0.15 -13.66
N PRO A 413 7.08 1.26 -14.10
CA PRO A 413 7.72 2.25 -14.96
C PRO A 413 8.68 3.17 -14.19
N HIS A 414 8.72 3.06 -12.87
CA HIS A 414 9.35 4.04 -12.00
C HIS A 414 10.76 3.64 -11.60
N THR A 415 11.64 4.63 -11.51
CA THR A 415 12.96 4.45 -10.91
C THR A 415 12.84 4.34 -9.39
N PHE A 416 13.76 3.59 -8.78
CA PHE A 416 13.89 3.50 -7.33
C PHE A 416 15.22 4.15 -6.94
N PRO A 417 15.24 5.43 -6.52
CA PRO A 417 16.47 6.19 -6.28
C PRO A 417 17.45 5.51 -5.31
N LYS A 418 16.92 4.76 -4.33
CA LYS A 418 17.70 3.99 -3.35
C LYS A 418 17.68 2.47 -3.62
N GLY A 419 17.28 2.06 -4.82
CA GLY A 419 17.10 0.67 -5.21
C GLY A 419 15.83 0.01 -4.67
N THR A 420 15.59 -1.23 -5.08
CA THR A 420 14.41 -2.04 -4.68
C THR A 420 14.41 -2.44 -3.21
N GLN A 421 15.54 -2.25 -2.51
CA GLN A 421 15.66 -2.51 -1.05
C GLN A 421 14.64 -1.70 -0.23
N VAL A 422 14.16 -0.57 -0.78
CA VAL A 422 13.11 0.25 -0.18
C VAL A 422 11.83 -0.56 0.08
N ILE A 423 11.45 -1.48 -0.82
CA ILE A 423 10.25 -2.30 -0.64
C ILE A 423 10.44 -3.23 0.56
N SER A 424 11.59 -3.91 0.64
CA SER A 424 11.91 -4.76 1.79
C SER A 424 11.99 -3.97 3.09
N ARG A 425 12.48 -2.72 3.04
CA ARG A 425 12.46 -1.82 4.19
C ARG A 425 11.04 -1.53 4.68
N ASN A 426 10.13 -1.17 3.79
CA ASN A 426 8.74 -0.92 4.14
C ASN A 426 8.07 -2.18 4.71
N GLN A 427 8.37 -3.36 4.13
CA GLN A 427 7.89 -4.65 4.64
C GLN A 427 8.46 -5.02 6.02
N VAL A 428 9.73 -4.70 6.32
CA VAL A 428 10.28 -4.91 7.66
C VAL A 428 9.57 -4.00 8.67
N ARG A 429 9.32 -2.73 8.32
CA ARG A 429 8.59 -1.80 9.19
C ARG A 429 7.19 -2.31 9.55
N LEU A 430 6.42 -2.77 8.56
CA LEU A 430 5.08 -3.31 8.83
C LEU A 430 5.15 -4.61 9.65
N ALA A 431 6.12 -5.49 9.37
CA ALA A 431 6.27 -6.75 10.09
C ALA A 431 6.61 -6.51 11.58
N GLU A 432 7.52 -5.58 11.86
CA GLU A 432 7.94 -5.21 13.22
C GLU A 432 6.85 -4.54 14.06
N VAL A 433 5.82 -3.98 13.43
CA VAL A 433 4.70 -3.32 14.13
C VAL A 433 3.50 -4.24 14.25
N TRP A 434 3.18 -5.04 13.23
CA TRP A 434 1.85 -5.64 13.09
C TRP A 434 1.82 -7.17 13.09
N MET A 435 2.95 -7.86 12.92
CA MET A 435 2.96 -9.33 12.72
C MET A 435 3.32 -10.14 13.97
N ASP A 436 3.69 -9.50 15.08
CA ASP A 436 4.12 -10.18 16.31
C ASP A 436 5.19 -11.25 15.99
N ASP A 437 5.10 -12.45 16.56
CA ASP A 437 6.07 -13.53 16.32
C ASP A 437 6.03 -14.08 14.88
N TYR A 438 4.96 -13.83 14.12
CA TYR A 438 4.83 -14.33 12.75
C TYR A 438 5.76 -13.61 11.77
N LYS A 439 6.37 -12.49 12.15
CA LYS A 439 7.41 -11.83 11.35
C LYS A 439 8.61 -12.74 11.06
N GLU A 440 8.89 -13.71 11.93
CA GLU A 440 9.98 -14.68 11.74
C GLU A 440 9.76 -15.56 10.51
N ILE A 441 8.49 -15.84 10.17
CA ILE A 441 8.14 -16.58 8.94
C ILE A 441 8.58 -15.77 7.71
N PHE A 442 8.34 -14.46 7.71
CA PHE A 442 8.78 -13.56 6.64
C PHE A 442 10.31 -13.46 6.56
N TYR A 443 10.98 -13.28 7.70
CA TYR A 443 12.44 -13.15 7.75
C TYR A 443 13.17 -14.41 7.28
N ARG A 444 12.67 -15.62 7.56
CA ARG A 444 13.29 -16.85 7.04
C ARG A 444 13.30 -16.92 5.50
N ARG A 445 12.26 -16.38 4.86
CA ARG A 445 12.09 -16.39 3.39
C ARG A 445 12.82 -15.25 2.69
N ASN A 446 13.05 -14.15 3.40
CA ASN A 446 13.73 -12.98 2.87
C ASN A 446 14.94 -12.61 3.74
N GLN A 447 16.12 -13.13 3.36
CA GLN A 447 17.38 -12.92 4.08
C GLN A 447 17.77 -11.44 4.18
N GLN A 448 17.46 -10.64 3.16
CA GLN A 448 17.71 -9.20 3.18
C GLN A 448 16.84 -8.51 4.24
N ALA A 449 15.57 -8.87 4.34
CA ALA A 449 14.68 -8.37 5.39
C ALA A 449 15.14 -8.80 6.78
N ALA A 450 15.57 -10.06 6.94
CA ALA A 450 16.11 -10.57 8.20
C ALA A 450 17.39 -9.83 8.64
N GLN A 451 18.30 -9.55 7.70
CA GLN A 451 19.48 -8.75 7.97
C GLN A 451 19.10 -7.33 8.40
N MET A 452 18.21 -6.68 7.66
CA MET A 452 17.72 -5.34 7.97
C MET A 452 17.05 -5.26 9.34
N ALA A 453 16.28 -6.28 9.72
CA ALA A 453 15.65 -6.38 11.04
C ALA A 453 16.69 -6.49 12.16
N ARG A 454 17.71 -7.36 11.99
CA ARG A 454 18.81 -7.53 12.95
C ARG A 454 19.65 -6.27 13.12
N GLU A 455 19.96 -5.59 12.02
CA GLU A 455 20.76 -4.36 12.00
C GLU A 455 19.95 -3.11 12.35
N LYS A 456 18.62 -3.23 12.47
CA LYS A 456 17.67 -2.13 12.73
C LYS A 456 17.76 -0.99 11.71
N THR A 457 18.11 -1.30 10.47
CA THR A 457 18.25 -0.32 9.38
C THR A 457 16.92 0.07 8.73
N TYR A 458 15.80 -0.45 9.25
CA TYR A 458 14.44 -0.09 8.84
C TYR A 458 13.92 1.24 9.42
N GLY A 459 14.71 1.91 10.26
CA GLY A 459 14.39 3.20 10.87
C GLY A 459 13.51 3.09 12.12
N ASP A 460 13.19 4.24 12.74
CA ASP A 460 12.37 4.28 13.95
C ASP A 460 10.90 3.94 13.65
N ILE A 461 10.29 3.12 14.50
CA ILE A 461 8.89 2.68 14.45
C ILE A 461 8.16 2.98 15.76
N THR A 462 8.77 3.73 16.67
CA THR A 462 8.23 4.04 18.01
C THR A 462 6.82 4.62 17.93
N ASP A 463 6.58 5.58 17.03
CA ASP A 463 5.26 6.19 16.90
C ASP A 463 4.19 5.24 16.34
N ARG A 464 4.59 4.28 15.50
CA ARG A 464 3.68 3.24 14.99
C ARG A 464 3.31 2.23 16.08
N ARG A 465 4.26 1.86 16.94
CA ARG A 465 4.01 1.03 18.12
C ARG A 465 3.09 1.73 19.14
N ARG A 466 3.37 3.00 19.44
CA ARG A 466 2.50 3.82 20.31
C ARG A 466 1.08 3.97 19.75
N LEU A 467 0.94 4.09 18.43
CA LEU A 467 -0.37 4.10 17.78
C LEU A 467 -1.11 2.78 18.01
N ARG A 468 -0.44 1.64 17.77
CA ARG A 468 -1.00 0.29 18.00
C ARG A 468 -1.47 0.11 19.45
N GLU A 469 -0.68 0.57 20.41
CA GLU A 469 -1.01 0.53 21.84
C GLU A 469 -2.20 1.43 22.18
N ARG A 470 -2.20 2.68 21.71
CA ARG A 470 -3.25 3.68 21.98
C ARG A 470 -4.62 3.27 21.45
N LEU A 471 -4.65 2.62 20.28
CA LEU A 471 -5.87 2.13 19.66
C LEU A 471 -6.31 0.75 20.20
N HIS A 472 -5.56 0.18 21.16
CA HIS A 472 -5.82 -1.14 21.73
C HIS A 472 -6.01 -2.22 20.66
N CYS A 473 -5.16 -2.19 19.64
CA CYS A 473 -5.30 -3.10 18.50
C CYS A 473 -5.07 -4.56 18.94
N ARG A 474 -5.79 -5.47 18.30
CA ARG A 474 -5.63 -6.91 18.44
C ARG A 474 -4.27 -7.36 17.92
N ASN A 475 -3.89 -8.60 18.24
CA ASN A 475 -2.65 -9.22 17.79
C ASN A 475 -2.83 -9.94 16.43
N PHE A 476 -1.71 -10.36 15.85
CA PHE A 476 -1.71 -11.00 14.53
C PHE A 476 -2.30 -12.41 14.57
N THR A 477 -2.21 -13.11 15.71
CA THR A 477 -2.93 -14.38 15.91
C THR A 477 -4.43 -14.20 15.74
N TRP A 478 -5.01 -13.17 16.35
CA TRP A 478 -6.44 -12.84 16.20
C TRP A 478 -6.78 -12.53 14.75
N TYR A 479 -5.92 -11.79 14.04
CA TYR A 479 -6.11 -11.48 12.62
C TYR A 479 -6.17 -12.76 11.76
N LEU A 480 -5.20 -13.67 11.92
CA LEU A 480 -5.18 -14.95 11.19
C LEU A 480 -6.38 -15.83 11.54
N GLN A 481 -6.78 -15.92 12.81
CA GLN A 481 -7.89 -16.78 13.22
C GLN A 481 -9.27 -16.23 12.87
N THR A 482 -9.44 -14.90 12.87
CA THR A 482 -10.76 -14.26 12.74
C THR A 482 -11.00 -13.72 11.33
N ILE A 483 -9.98 -13.10 10.74
CA ILE A 483 -10.09 -12.38 9.47
C ILE A 483 -9.67 -13.26 8.30
N TYR A 484 -8.56 -14.00 8.45
CA TYR A 484 -8.03 -14.83 7.38
C TYR A 484 -7.75 -16.29 7.78
N PRO A 485 -8.76 -17.04 8.26
CA PRO A 485 -8.59 -18.41 8.73
C PRO A 485 -8.29 -19.42 7.61
N GLU A 486 -8.47 -19.03 6.34
CA GLU A 486 -8.13 -19.87 5.20
C GLU A 486 -6.64 -19.84 4.83
N MET A 487 -5.88 -18.88 5.37
CA MET A 487 -4.44 -18.76 5.16
C MET A 487 -3.72 -19.97 5.75
N PHE A 488 -2.87 -20.63 4.96
CA PHE A 488 -1.94 -21.58 5.53
C PHE A 488 -0.87 -20.82 6.32
N VAL A 489 -0.70 -21.21 7.59
CA VAL A 489 0.29 -20.62 8.48
C VAL A 489 1.42 -21.64 8.67
N PRO A 490 2.62 -21.39 8.13
CA PRO A 490 3.81 -22.19 8.40
C PRO A 490 4.12 -22.24 9.90
N ASP A 491 4.84 -23.28 10.32
CA ASP A 491 5.26 -23.39 11.72
C ASP A 491 6.11 -22.17 12.10
N LEU A 492 5.84 -21.57 13.26
CA LEU A 492 6.68 -20.46 13.78
C LEU A 492 8.12 -20.92 13.99
N THR A 493 8.30 -22.15 14.47
CA THR A 493 9.59 -22.80 14.71
C THR A 493 9.62 -24.14 13.96
N PRO A 494 9.90 -24.15 12.65
CA PRO A 494 10.00 -25.39 11.88
C PRO A 494 11.16 -26.23 12.40
N ALA A 495 11.03 -27.56 12.32
CA ALA A 495 12.06 -28.48 12.81
C ALA A 495 13.37 -28.31 12.03
N PHE A 496 13.27 -28.11 10.70
CA PHE A 496 14.39 -27.80 9.83
C PHE A 496 13.96 -26.80 8.75
N TYR A 497 14.85 -25.88 8.40
CA TYR A 497 14.66 -24.96 7.27
C TYR A 497 16.02 -24.54 6.72
N GLY A 498 16.04 -24.02 5.49
CA GLY A 498 17.26 -23.59 4.82
C GLY A 498 17.48 -24.35 3.52
N ALA A 499 18.75 -24.51 3.13
CA ALA A 499 19.11 -25.25 1.94
C ALA A 499 19.30 -26.74 2.26
N ILE A 500 18.88 -27.61 1.34
CA ILE A 500 19.05 -29.07 1.46
C ILE A 500 20.26 -29.49 0.64
N LYS A 501 21.39 -29.72 1.31
CA LYS A 501 22.66 -30.10 0.71
C LYS A 501 22.78 -31.61 0.59
N ASN A 502 23.28 -32.08 -0.55
CA ASN A 502 23.58 -33.49 -0.79
C ASN A 502 25.06 -33.81 -0.50
N GLU A 503 25.34 -34.93 0.16
CA GLU A 503 26.71 -35.30 0.51
C GLU A 503 27.53 -35.86 -0.65
N GLY A 504 26.90 -36.54 -1.61
CA GLY A 504 27.59 -37.10 -2.78
C GLY A 504 28.02 -36.04 -3.79
N THR A 505 27.08 -35.18 -4.20
CA THR A 505 27.32 -34.13 -5.20
C THR A 505 27.88 -32.83 -4.62
N LYS A 506 27.83 -32.65 -3.29
CA LYS A 506 28.15 -31.40 -2.58
C LYS A 506 27.35 -30.18 -3.07
N SER A 507 26.26 -30.42 -3.80
CA SER A 507 25.35 -29.41 -4.33
C SER A 507 24.04 -29.40 -3.53
N CYS A 508 23.24 -28.35 -3.70
CA CYS A 508 21.97 -28.16 -3.01
C CYS A 508 20.79 -28.47 -3.93
N LEU A 509 19.70 -28.94 -3.32
CA LEU A 509 18.41 -29.07 -3.99
C LEU A 509 17.90 -27.69 -4.38
N ASP A 510 17.49 -27.54 -5.63
CA ASP A 510 17.10 -26.24 -6.19
C ASP A 510 15.84 -26.42 -7.05
N VAL A 511 14.89 -25.50 -6.90
CA VAL A 511 13.63 -25.57 -7.65
C VAL A 511 13.78 -25.21 -9.13
N GLY A 512 14.90 -24.59 -9.51
CA GLY A 512 15.17 -24.12 -10.84
C GLY A 512 14.40 -22.85 -11.22
N GLU A 513 14.70 -22.30 -12.39
CA GLU A 513 14.09 -21.06 -12.84
C GLU A 513 12.62 -21.25 -13.25
N ASN A 514 11.75 -20.34 -12.79
CA ASN A 514 10.33 -20.30 -13.15
C ASN A 514 9.58 -21.62 -12.88
N ASN A 515 9.86 -22.28 -11.75
CA ASN A 515 9.12 -23.47 -11.32
C ASN A 515 7.89 -23.07 -10.51
N HIS A 516 6.72 -23.12 -11.14
CA HIS A 516 5.43 -22.83 -10.51
C HIS A 516 4.65 -24.09 -10.13
N GLY A 517 5.34 -25.23 -10.07
CA GLY A 517 4.78 -26.56 -9.89
C GLY A 517 4.78 -27.39 -11.18
N GLY A 518 5.10 -28.67 -11.06
CA GLY A 518 5.08 -29.66 -12.12
C GLY A 518 6.34 -29.75 -12.98
N LYS A 519 7.39 -29.01 -12.64
CA LYS A 519 8.73 -29.21 -13.22
C LYS A 519 9.61 -30.00 -12.25
N PRO A 520 10.52 -30.86 -12.76
CA PRO A 520 11.51 -31.53 -11.95
C PRO A 520 12.42 -30.53 -11.23
N LEU A 521 12.90 -30.91 -10.05
CA LEU A 521 13.96 -30.16 -9.36
C LEU A 521 15.31 -30.36 -10.06
N ILE A 522 16.29 -29.55 -9.69
CA ILE A 522 17.68 -29.68 -10.14
C ILE A 522 18.62 -29.71 -8.93
N MET A 523 19.86 -30.12 -9.17
CA MET A 523 20.97 -29.91 -8.25
C MET A 523 21.76 -28.68 -8.71
N TYR A 524 22.03 -27.75 -7.82
CA TYR A 524 22.76 -26.52 -8.12
C TYR A 524 23.80 -26.21 -7.04
N PRO A 525 24.91 -25.49 -7.34
CA PRO A 525 25.84 -25.05 -6.30
C PRO A 525 25.12 -24.36 -5.13
N CYS A 526 25.44 -24.79 -3.91
CA CYS A 526 24.88 -24.20 -2.70
C CYS A 526 25.33 -22.74 -2.59
N HIS A 527 24.40 -21.78 -2.68
CA HIS A 527 24.73 -20.36 -2.65
C HIS A 527 24.33 -19.66 -1.34
N GLY A 528 23.52 -20.29 -0.47
CA GLY A 528 23.18 -19.77 0.86
C GLY A 528 22.33 -18.50 0.85
N LEU A 529 21.70 -18.17 -0.29
CA LEU A 529 20.89 -16.95 -0.46
C LEU A 529 19.39 -17.19 -0.19
N GLY A 530 19.01 -18.40 0.22
CA GLY A 530 17.59 -18.80 0.29
C GLY A 530 16.99 -18.87 -1.11
N GLY A 531 15.85 -18.19 -1.33
CA GLY A 531 15.21 -18.15 -2.65
C GLY A 531 14.90 -19.55 -3.18
N ASN A 532 15.36 -19.85 -4.39
CA ASN A 532 15.13 -21.14 -5.05
C ASN A 532 15.69 -22.36 -4.30
N GLN A 533 16.59 -22.16 -3.32
CA GLN A 533 17.14 -23.23 -2.49
C GLN A 533 16.51 -23.31 -1.10
N TYR A 534 15.51 -22.47 -0.79
CA TYR A 534 14.85 -22.49 0.51
C TYR A 534 13.81 -23.60 0.58
N PHE A 535 13.94 -24.48 1.57
CA PHE A 535 12.95 -25.48 1.95
C PHE A 535 12.65 -25.40 3.45
N GLU A 536 11.44 -25.78 3.83
CA GLU A 536 10.98 -25.86 5.21
C GLU A 536 10.40 -27.25 5.46
N TYR A 537 10.87 -27.93 6.51
CA TYR A 537 10.31 -29.20 6.97
C TYR A 537 9.28 -28.93 8.08
N THR A 538 8.03 -29.28 7.80
CA THR A 538 6.89 -28.96 8.68
C THR A 538 6.66 -30.01 9.76
N SER A 539 5.94 -29.62 10.80
CA SER A 539 5.41 -30.50 11.86
C SER A 539 4.50 -31.61 11.31
N GLN A 540 3.94 -31.42 10.11
CA GLN A 540 3.14 -32.41 9.38
C GLN A 540 3.98 -33.28 8.44
N ARG A 541 5.31 -33.20 8.54
CA ARG A 541 6.28 -34.02 7.80
C ARG A 541 6.29 -33.74 6.29
N GLU A 542 6.04 -32.51 5.88
CA GLU A 542 6.15 -32.08 4.48
C GLU A 542 7.46 -31.33 4.24
N LEU A 543 8.05 -31.50 3.07
CA LEU A 543 9.13 -30.65 2.57
C LEU A 543 8.53 -29.59 1.65
N ARG A 544 8.42 -28.37 2.16
CA ARG A 544 7.77 -27.25 1.47
C ARG A 544 8.79 -26.29 0.87
N HIS A 545 8.56 -25.89 -0.36
CA HIS A 545 9.13 -24.68 -0.94
C HIS A 545 8.02 -23.62 -1.01
N ASN A 546 8.05 -22.67 -0.07
CA ASN A 546 6.96 -21.73 0.17
C ASN A 546 7.41 -20.27 0.06
N ILE A 547 8.22 -19.99 -0.96
CA ILE A 547 8.53 -18.63 -1.41
C ILE A 547 7.59 -18.31 -2.58
N GLY A 548 6.61 -17.43 -2.34
CA GLY A 548 5.54 -17.14 -3.31
C GLY A 548 4.44 -18.20 -3.26
N LYS A 549 4.53 -19.25 -4.08
CA LYS A 549 3.55 -20.35 -4.07
C LYS A 549 3.87 -21.38 -3.00
N GLU A 550 2.84 -21.95 -2.39
CA GLU A 550 2.99 -23.08 -1.47
C GLU A 550 3.17 -24.39 -2.24
N LEU A 551 4.42 -24.76 -2.48
CA LEU A 551 4.78 -26.00 -3.16
C LEU A 551 5.29 -27.05 -2.17
N CYS A 552 4.91 -28.30 -2.39
CA CYS A 552 5.31 -29.46 -1.61
C CYS A 552 6.07 -30.44 -2.48
N LEU A 553 7.17 -31.01 -1.96
CA LEU A 553 7.90 -32.07 -2.61
C LEU A 553 7.03 -33.33 -2.64
N ARG A 554 6.85 -33.89 -3.83
CA ARG A 554 6.03 -35.08 -4.03
C ARG A 554 6.85 -36.22 -4.59
N ALA A 555 6.69 -37.41 -4.00
CA ALA A 555 7.20 -38.65 -4.55
C ALA A 555 6.40 -39.00 -5.82
N GLY A 556 7.08 -39.05 -6.97
CA GLY A 556 6.52 -39.39 -8.27
C GLY A 556 7.17 -40.64 -8.87
N ALA A 557 6.55 -41.23 -9.90
CA ALA A 557 7.18 -42.30 -10.68
C ALA A 557 8.32 -41.71 -11.52
N GLY A 558 9.56 -41.79 -11.01
CA GLY A 558 10.75 -41.21 -11.63
C GLY A 558 11.28 -40.01 -10.85
N SER A 559 11.23 -38.82 -11.43
CA SER A 559 11.76 -37.59 -10.83
C SER A 559 10.89 -37.07 -9.69
N ALA A 560 11.51 -36.57 -8.63
CA ALA A 560 10.82 -35.80 -7.61
C ALA A 560 10.40 -34.45 -8.19
N GLU A 561 9.17 -34.04 -7.89
CA GLU A 561 8.58 -32.80 -8.40
C GLU A 561 7.99 -31.97 -7.27
N LEU A 562 7.96 -30.66 -7.47
CA LEU A 562 7.18 -29.75 -6.64
C LEU A 562 5.78 -29.59 -7.23
N ARG A 563 4.75 -29.72 -6.40
CA ARG A 563 3.35 -29.45 -6.77
C ARG A 563 2.72 -28.56 -5.72
N GLU A 564 1.58 -27.94 -6.02
CA GLU A 564 0.82 -27.23 -4.98
C GLU A 564 0.48 -28.20 -3.84
N CYS A 565 0.78 -27.77 -2.62
CA CYS A 565 0.53 -28.55 -1.42
C CYS A 565 -0.95 -28.91 -1.31
N GLN A 566 -1.25 -30.19 -1.05
CA GLN A 566 -2.62 -30.64 -0.84
C GLN A 566 -3.12 -30.24 0.55
N TYR A 567 -2.24 -30.32 1.55
CA TYR A 567 -2.54 -29.88 2.90
C TYR A 567 -2.43 -28.35 3.00
N ARG A 568 -3.52 -27.71 3.41
CA ARG A 568 -3.62 -26.25 3.61
C ARG A 568 -4.13 -25.89 5.01
N GLY A 569 -3.74 -26.66 6.03
CA GLY A 569 -4.11 -26.38 7.43
C GLY A 569 -5.55 -26.72 7.84
N LYS A 570 -6.38 -27.28 6.93
CA LYS A 570 -7.75 -27.74 7.23
C LYS A 570 -7.76 -29.13 7.90
N PRO A 571 -8.85 -29.56 8.56
CA PRO A 571 -8.98 -30.91 9.10
C PRO A 571 -8.77 -31.94 7.98
N GLY A 572 -7.63 -32.61 8.00
CA GLY A 572 -7.17 -33.50 6.94
C GLY A 572 -5.76 -34.00 7.24
N ARG A 573 -5.32 -35.03 6.54
CA ARG A 573 -3.95 -35.54 6.63
C ARG A 573 -3.18 -35.12 5.38
N VAL A 574 -1.87 -34.94 5.54
CA VAL A 574 -0.94 -34.82 4.41
C VAL A 574 -1.08 -36.04 3.51
N SER A 575 -0.98 -35.84 2.20
CA SER A 575 -1.02 -36.95 1.25
C SER A 575 0.18 -37.86 1.47
N ALA A 576 -0.04 -39.18 1.37
CA ALA A 576 1.01 -40.19 1.49
C ALA A 576 2.21 -39.95 0.56
N SER A 577 2.01 -39.30 -0.59
CA SER A 577 3.08 -38.94 -1.54
C SER A 577 3.82 -37.64 -1.21
N GLU A 578 3.33 -36.83 -0.28
CA GLU A 578 3.92 -35.56 0.17
C GLU A 578 4.53 -35.64 1.57
N GLU A 579 4.35 -36.79 2.24
CA GLU A 579 4.95 -37.08 3.53
C GLU A 579 6.41 -37.54 3.36
N TRP A 580 7.30 -37.02 4.21
CA TRP A 580 8.73 -37.33 4.21
C TRP A 580 9.27 -37.52 5.63
N ASP A 581 9.98 -38.62 5.82
CA ASP A 581 10.68 -38.99 7.03
C ASP A 581 12.14 -38.55 6.87
N LEU A 582 12.58 -37.61 7.71
CA LEU A 582 14.00 -37.29 7.86
C LEU A 582 14.54 -38.20 8.95
N ALA A 583 15.11 -39.33 8.56
CA ALA A 583 15.65 -40.30 9.50
C ALA A 583 17.01 -39.85 10.06
N GLN A 584 17.39 -40.37 11.23
CA GLN A 584 18.68 -40.06 11.87
C GLN A 584 19.89 -40.44 10.99
N ASP A 585 19.69 -41.35 10.05
CA ASP A 585 20.67 -41.77 9.05
C ASP A 585 20.87 -40.76 7.90
N ARG A 586 20.21 -39.58 7.96
CA ARG A 586 20.26 -38.50 6.96
C ARG A 586 19.60 -38.85 5.62
N LEU A 587 18.78 -39.90 5.57
CA LEU A 587 17.92 -40.18 4.42
C LEU A 587 16.65 -39.32 4.47
N ILE A 588 16.20 -38.90 3.29
CA ILE A 588 14.87 -38.31 3.08
C ILE A 588 14.00 -39.40 2.47
N LYS A 589 13.19 -40.06 3.31
CA LYS A 589 12.41 -41.25 2.94
C LYS A 589 10.93 -40.92 2.82
N ASN A 590 10.27 -41.37 1.76
CA ASN A 590 8.81 -41.33 1.70
C ASN A 590 8.25 -42.59 2.37
N PRO A 591 7.47 -42.47 3.47
CA PRO A 591 7.03 -43.63 4.25
C PRO A 591 6.06 -44.54 3.49
N ALA A 592 5.25 -43.99 2.59
CA ALA A 592 4.25 -44.73 1.83
C ALA A 592 4.86 -45.67 0.78
N SER A 593 5.90 -45.20 0.07
CA SER A 593 6.61 -46.01 -0.94
C SER A 593 7.79 -46.79 -0.37
N GLY A 594 8.31 -46.39 0.79
CA GLY A 594 9.56 -46.92 1.35
C GLY A 594 10.81 -46.51 0.58
N MET A 595 10.70 -45.58 -0.38
CA MET A 595 11.80 -45.10 -1.22
C MET A 595 12.42 -43.81 -0.67
N CYS A 596 13.67 -43.54 -1.06
CA CYS A 596 14.46 -42.40 -0.61
C CYS A 596 14.82 -41.46 -1.76
N LEU A 597 14.93 -40.17 -1.45
CA LEU A 597 15.38 -39.14 -2.38
C LEU A 597 16.87 -39.32 -2.71
N THR A 598 17.20 -39.37 -4.00
CA THR A 598 18.59 -39.39 -4.49
C THR A 598 18.89 -38.19 -5.37
N ALA A 599 20.13 -37.71 -5.31
CA ALA A 599 20.70 -36.72 -6.22
C ALA A 599 21.34 -37.36 -7.48
N GLN A 600 21.28 -38.68 -7.63
CA GLN A 600 21.91 -39.38 -8.75
C GLN A 600 21.10 -39.18 -10.04
N GLY A 601 21.79 -38.77 -11.12
CA GLY A 601 21.20 -38.57 -12.44
C GLY A 601 21.01 -37.11 -12.82
N LYS A 602 20.15 -36.85 -13.82
CA LYS A 602 19.90 -35.49 -14.34
C LYS A 602 19.00 -34.66 -13.42
N HIS A 603 18.05 -35.29 -12.75
CA HIS A 603 17.09 -34.68 -11.84
C HIS A 603 16.98 -35.53 -10.58
N PRO A 604 16.77 -34.92 -9.40
CA PRO A 604 16.49 -35.67 -8.17
C PRO A 604 15.29 -36.61 -8.36
N ALA A 605 15.39 -37.81 -7.81
CA ALA A 605 14.44 -38.90 -8.01
C ALA A 605 14.24 -39.69 -6.72
N VAL A 606 13.22 -40.56 -6.70
CA VAL A 606 13.00 -41.51 -5.59
C VAL A 606 13.45 -42.91 -6.00
N VAL A 607 14.29 -43.54 -5.18
CA VAL A 607 14.92 -44.85 -5.44
C VAL A 607 14.92 -45.70 -4.16
N PRO A 608 15.23 -47.01 -4.22
CA PRO A 608 15.40 -47.82 -3.01
C PRO A 608 16.44 -47.23 -2.05
N CYS A 609 16.09 -47.18 -0.76
CA CYS A 609 16.92 -46.57 0.28
C CYS A 609 18.24 -47.31 0.48
N ASN A 610 19.35 -46.57 0.46
CA ASN A 610 20.70 -47.09 0.71
C ASN A 610 21.54 -46.10 1.52
N VAL A 611 21.75 -46.39 2.81
CA VAL A 611 22.55 -45.55 3.72
C VAL A 611 24.04 -45.47 3.34
N ALA A 612 24.54 -46.39 2.53
CA ALA A 612 25.92 -46.37 2.04
C ALA A 612 26.10 -45.51 0.78
N ASP A 613 25.01 -45.09 0.11
CA ASP A 613 25.09 -44.24 -1.07
C ASP A 613 25.12 -42.76 -0.67
N PRO A 614 26.25 -42.06 -0.88
CA PRO A 614 26.37 -40.66 -0.51
C PRO A 614 25.40 -39.74 -1.28
N HIS A 615 24.85 -40.17 -2.43
CA HIS A 615 23.85 -39.40 -3.17
C HIS A 615 22.46 -39.43 -2.52
N GLN A 616 22.22 -40.30 -1.54
CA GLN A 616 20.99 -40.35 -0.75
C GLN A 616 21.09 -39.68 0.62
N LEU A 617 22.29 -39.22 0.99
CA LEU A 617 22.54 -38.55 2.27
C LEU A 617 22.37 -37.04 2.13
N TRP A 618 21.52 -36.44 2.96
CA TRP A 618 21.16 -35.03 2.90
C TRP A 618 21.38 -34.32 4.24
N SER A 619 21.73 -33.03 4.19
CA SER A 619 21.88 -32.17 5.35
C SER A 619 21.20 -30.82 5.13
N PHE A 620 20.58 -30.27 6.18
CA PHE A 620 20.08 -28.90 6.17
C PHE A 620 21.20 -27.94 6.53
N THR A 621 21.35 -26.87 5.76
CA THR A 621 22.37 -25.83 5.94
C THR A 621 21.78 -24.43 5.94
#